data_AF-A0A7S4J934-F1
#
_entry.id   AF-A0A7S4J934-F1
#
_cell.length_a   1.000
_cell.length_b   1.000
_cell.length_c   1.000
_cell.angle_alpha   90.00
_cell.angle_beta   90.00
_cell.angle_gamma   90.00
#
_symmetry.space_group_name_H-M   'P 1'
#
loop_
_entity.id
_entity.type
_entity.pdbx_description
1 polymer ?
#
loop_
_entity_poly.entity_id
_entity_poly.type
_entity_poly.pdbx_seq_one_letter_code
_entity_poly.pdbx_strand_id
1 'polypeptide(L)'
;NNHNFQVRGIVNNAGETLAFPEAILLSQENDVNVSNVMEHTKKVMENRIYSMYVECKQKERWKTFQSMSTQEILHIFSIFFTEKVTNALEQCEKPDSTGDILEILSSNLKADHQETVDLNAQTLSHIERKKYASLVVAGLAQLDIMGTLVK
;
A
#
# COMPACT_ATOMS: atom_id res chain seq x y z
N ASN A 1 34.99 5.09 25.22
CA ASN A 1 34.53 3.83 24.60
C ASN A 1 33.75 4.15 23.34
N ASN A 2 34.34 3.88 22.16
CA ASN A 2 33.69 4.05 20.86
C ASN A 2 32.61 2.98 20.69
N HIS A 3 31.39 3.27 21.14
CA HIS A 3 30.23 2.46 20.80
C HIS A 3 29.76 2.89 19.39
N ASN A 4 30.06 2.07 18.39
CA ASN A 4 29.52 2.23 17.04
C ASN A 4 28.07 1.74 17.05
N PHE A 5 27.12 2.66 17.30
CA PHE A 5 25.70 2.35 17.20
C PHE A 5 25.30 2.17 15.73
N GLN A 6 24.47 1.17 15.47
CA GLN A 6 23.97 0.83 14.13
C GLN A 6 22.46 0.75 14.15
N VAL A 7 21.81 1.29 13.12
CA VAL A 7 20.37 1.16 12.90
C VAL A 7 20.14 0.13 11.80
N ARG A 8 19.39 -0.93 12.09
CA ARG A 8 19.08 -2.03 11.15
C ARG A 8 17.66 -2.00 10.60
N GLY A 9 16.88 -1.02 11.01
CA GLY A 9 15.48 -0.90 10.63
C GLY A 9 14.73 0.02 11.58
N ILE A 10 13.44 0.17 11.31
CA ILE A 10 12.51 0.94 12.12
C ILE A 10 11.31 0.08 12.49
N VAL A 11 10.67 0.41 13.60
CA VAL A 11 9.42 -0.20 14.04
C VAL A 11 8.39 0.91 14.16
N ASN A 12 7.22 0.73 13.55
CA ASN A 12 6.14 1.72 13.65
C ASN A 12 5.32 1.51 14.94
N ASN A 13 4.41 2.44 15.23
CA ASN A 13 3.54 2.38 16.41
C ASN A 13 2.58 1.17 16.41
N ALA A 14 2.38 0.51 15.27
CA ALA A 14 1.59 -0.71 15.15
C ALA A 14 2.40 -1.99 15.44
N GLY A 15 3.71 -1.87 15.64
CA GLY A 15 4.63 -2.99 15.83
C GLY A 15 5.12 -3.63 14.53
N GLU A 16 4.85 -3.02 13.37
CA GLU A 16 5.37 -3.50 12.10
C GLU A 16 6.82 -3.03 11.92
N THR A 17 7.68 -3.93 11.46
CA THR A 17 9.11 -3.69 11.30
C THR A 17 9.47 -3.51 9.84
N LEU A 18 10.17 -2.43 9.53
CA LEU A 18 10.86 -2.22 8.25
C LEU A 18 12.35 -2.48 8.46
N ALA A 19 12.82 -3.65 8.03
CA ALA A 19 14.24 -3.98 8.05
C ALA A 19 14.97 -3.26 6.91
N PHE A 20 16.14 -2.70 7.22
CA PHE A 20 17.01 -2.11 6.22
C PHE A 20 17.89 -3.20 5.58
N PRO A 21 18.11 -3.16 4.25
CA PRO A 21 19.05 -4.07 3.58
C PRO A 21 20.48 -3.93 4.10
N GLU A 22 20.85 -2.70 4.47
CA GLU A 22 22.17 -2.35 5.00
C GLU A 22 22.02 -1.58 6.32
N ALA A 23 22.90 -1.84 7.29
CA ALA A 23 22.87 -1.14 8.56
C ALA A 23 23.43 0.28 8.41
N ILE A 24 22.76 1.26 9.01
CA ILE A 24 23.22 2.65 9.04
C ILE A 24 24.13 2.83 10.26
N LEU A 25 25.38 3.22 10.03
CA LEU A 25 26.31 3.61 11.08
C LEU A 25 25.98 5.02 11.58
N LEU A 26 25.79 5.17 12.90
CA LEU A 26 25.56 6.48 13.50
C LEU A 26 26.88 7.19 13.79
N SER A 27 26.97 8.46 13.38
CA SER A 27 28.05 9.38 13.73
C SER A 27 27.80 10.03 15.10
N GLN A 28 28.68 10.95 15.53
CA GLN A 28 28.47 11.73 16.76
C GLN A 28 27.48 12.90 16.57
N GLU A 29 27.09 13.21 15.32
CA GLU A 29 26.21 14.32 15.00
C GLU A 29 24.77 13.83 14.87
N ASN A 30 23.97 14.07 15.91
CA ASN A 30 22.60 13.55 16.01
C ASN A 30 21.69 13.97 14.84
N ASP A 31 21.77 15.23 14.39
CA ASP A 31 20.89 15.73 13.32
C ASP A 31 21.22 15.09 11.95
N VAL A 32 22.50 14.82 11.70
CA VAL A 32 22.96 14.09 10.52
C VAL A 32 22.48 12.64 10.57
N ASN A 33 22.53 12.01 11.75
CA ASN A 33 22.02 10.65 11.94
C ASN A 33 20.53 10.53 11.65
N VAL A 34 19.71 11.44 12.20
CA VAL A 34 18.25 11.42 11.99
C VAL A 34 17.93 11.60 10.50
N SER A 35 18.55 12.59 9.85
CA SER A 35 18.34 12.86 8.42
C SER A 35 18.73 11.65 7.56
N ASN A 36 19.86 11.01 7.87
CA ASN A 36 20.33 9.81 7.16
C ASN A 36 19.38 8.62 7.34
N VAL A 37 18.90 8.39 8.56
CA VAL A 37 17.93 7.32 8.84
C VAL A 37 16.60 7.57 8.13
N MET A 38 16.12 8.81 8.09
CA MET A 38 14.89 9.18 7.39
C MET A 38 15.00 8.97 5.88
N GLU A 39 16.09 9.48 5.27
CA GLU A 39 16.31 9.34 3.83
C GLU A 39 16.50 7.87 3.43
N HIS A 40 17.21 7.09 4.24
CA HIS A 40 17.38 5.67 4.01
C HIS A 40 16.05 4.91 4.16
N THR A 41 15.25 5.24 5.17
CA THR A 41 13.90 4.69 5.37
C THR A 41 13.04 4.91 4.13
N LYS A 42 13.03 6.14 3.60
CA LYS A 42 12.28 6.49 2.40
C LYS A 42 12.69 5.63 1.21
N LYS A 43 13.99 5.53 0.92
CA LYS A 43 14.50 4.70 -0.20
C LYS A 43 14.15 3.23 -0.04
N VAL A 44 14.29 2.68 1.16
CA VAL A 44 13.94 1.28 1.43
C VAL A 44 12.45 1.05 1.22
N MET A 45 11.60 1.97 1.68
CA MET A 45 10.15 1.90 1.48
C MET A 45 9.77 1.99 0.00
N GLU A 46 10.35 2.92 -0.76
CA GLU A 46 10.12 3.05 -2.21
C GLU A 46 10.49 1.77 -2.96
N ASN A 47 11.68 1.21 -2.69
CA ASN A 47 12.14 -0.03 -3.31
C ASN A 47 11.23 -1.21 -2.96
N ARG A 48 10.78 -1.30 -1.71
CA ARG A 48 9.89 -2.37 -1.28
C ARG A 48 8.50 -2.25 -1.88
N ILE A 49 7.90 -1.06 -1.91
CA ILE A 49 6.62 -0.80 -2.59
C ILE A 49 6.73 -1.19 -4.06
N TYR A 50 7.78 -0.79 -4.76
CA TYR A 50 7.97 -1.15 -6.16
C TYR A 50 8.09 -2.68 -6.35
N SER A 51 8.92 -3.35 -5.56
CA SER A 51 9.08 -4.80 -5.63
C SER A 51 7.77 -5.55 -5.35
N MET A 52 7.04 -5.15 -4.32
CA MET A 52 5.78 -5.77 -3.92
C MET A 52 4.66 -5.50 -4.94
N TYR A 53 4.65 -4.33 -5.57
CA TYR A 53 3.74 -4.01 -6.66
C TYR A 53 3.97 -4.94 -7.86
N VAL A 54 5.22 -5.11 -8.28
CA VAL A 54 5.59 -6.05 -9.37
C VAL A 54 5.16 -7.47 -9.02
N GLU A 55 5.40 -7.89 -7.78
CA GLU A 55 4.99 -9.22 -7.31
C GLU A 55 3.47 -9.40 -7.29
N CYS A 56 2.71 -8.39 -6.86
CA CYS A 56 1.24 -8.40 -6.88
C CYS A 56 0.67 -8.49 -8.30
N LYS A 57 1.39 -8.01 -9.33
CA LYS A 57 0.99 -8.17 -10.74
C LYS A 57 1.23 -9.57 -11.28
N GLN A 58 2.19 -10.31 -10.72
CA GLN A 58 2.62 -11.63 -11.21
C GLN A 58 2.03 -12.79 -10.42
N LYS A 59 1.68 -12.57 -9.16
CA LYS A 59 1.19 -13.59 -8.22
C LYS A 59 -0.21 -13.23 -7.71
N GLU A 60 -0.78 -14.13 -6.92
CA GLU A 60 -2.04 -13.89 -6.22
C GLU A 60 -1.88 -12.75 -5.20
N ARG A 61 -2.46 -11.58 -5.53
CA ARG A 61 -2.39 -10.32 -4.77
C ARG A 61 -2.49 -10.50 -3.26
N TRP A 62 -3.47 -11.29 -2.79
CA TRP A 62 -3.75 -11.45 -1.37
C TRP A 62 -2.71 -12.24 -0.60
N LYS A 63 -2.07 -13.22 -1.25
CA LYS A 63 -0.94 -13.94 -0.67
C LYS A 63 0.26 -13.00 -0.50
N THR A 64 0.48 -12.11 -1.47
CA THR A 64 1.54 -11.10 -1.37
C THR A 64 1.27 -10.10 -0.25
N PHE A 65 0.00 -9.71 -0.01
CA PHE A 65 -0.33 -8.76 1.08
C PHE A 65 -0.03 -9.29 2.49
N GLN A 66 0.05 -10.60 2.69
CA GLN A 66 0.37 -11.16 4.00
C GLN A 66 1.81 -10.82 4.44
N SER A 67 2.77 -10.76 3.52
CA SER A 67 4.18 -10.46 3.81
C SER A 67 4.50 -8.96 3.91
N MET A 68 3.52 -8.10 3.60
CA MET A 68 3.68 -6.66 3.53
C MET A 68 3.22 -5.97 4.83
N SER A 69 3.78 -4.80 5.11
CA SER A 69 3.25 -3.86 6.10
C SER A 69 1.97 -3.19 5.59
N THR A 70 1.19 -2.65 6.52
CA THR A 70 -0.04 -1.93 6.22
C THR A 70 0.21 -0.75 5.28
N GLN A 71 1.30 0.01 5.47
CA GLN A 71 1.65 1.14 4.60
C GLN A 71 1.95 0.71 3.16
N GLU A 72 2.73 -0.37 2.98
CA GLU A 72 3.06 -0.89 1.64
C GLU A 72 1.78 -1.31 0.90
N ILE A 73 0.89 -2.01 1.60
CA ILE A 73 -0.38 -2.48 1.04
C ILE A 73 -1.25 -1.31 0.63
N LEU A 74 -1.43 -0.31 1.50
CA LEU A 74 -2.27 0.86 1.20
C LEU A 74 -1.74 1.63 -0.02
N HIS A 75 -0.42 1.78 -0.16
CA HIS A 75 0.16 2.40 -1.33
C HIS A 75 -0.09 1.59 -2.60
N ILE A 76 0.14 0.28 -2.56
CA ILE A 76 -0.07 -0.59 -3.72
C ILE A 76 -1.55 -0.66 -4.10
N PHE A 77 -2.43 -0.73 -3.11
CA PHE A 77 -3.87 -0.69 -3.30
C PHE A 77 -4.33 0.61 -3.97
N SER A 78 -3.71 1.74 -3.59
CA SER A 78 -3.96 3.03 -4.24
C SER A 78 -3.41 3.10 -5.67
N ILE A 79 -2.21 2.56 -5.92
CA ILE A 79 -1.62 2.48 -7.27
C ILE A 79 -2.53 1.67 -8.20
N PHE A 80 -3.00 0.49 -7.76
CA PHE A 80 -3.89 -0.34 -8.57
C PHE A 80 -5.21 0.36 -8.90
N PHE A 81 -5.79 1.07 -7.93
CA PHE A 81 -7.00 1.86 -8.17
C PHE A 81 -6.76 2.95 -9.22
N THR A 82 -5.71 3.75 -9.03
CA THR A 82 -5.34 4.82 -9.98
C THR A 82 -5.11 4.25 -11.38
N GLU A 83 -4.37 3.15 -11.53
CA GLU A 83 -4.17 2.50 -12.83
C GLU A 83 -5.49 2.07 -13.48
N LYS A 84 -6.37 1.41 -12.72
CA LYS A 84 -7.66 0.95 -13.24
C LYS A 84 -8.52 2.12 -13.71
N VAL A 85 -8.59 3.20 -12.93
CA VAL A 85 -9.37 4.41 -13.28
C VAL A 85 -8.78 5.12 -14.48
N THR A 86 -7.46 5.35 -14.51
CA THR A 86 -6.80 6.01 -15.65
C THR A 86 -6.98 5.21 -16.93
N ASN A 87 -6.74 3.90 -16.90
CA ASN A 87 -6.92 3.04 -18.07
C ASN A 87 -8.37 3.01 -18.57
N ALA A 88 -9.34 3.03 -17.65
CA ALA A 88 -10.76 3.12 -17.99
C ALA A 88 -11.09 4.44 -18.69
N LEU A 89 -10.59 5.57 -18.17
CA LEU A 89 -10.79 6.88 -18.78
C LEU A 89 -10.08 7.01 -20.13
N GLU A 90 -8.90 6.42 -20.31
CA GLU A 90 -8.19 6.40 -21.60
C GLU A 90 -8.93 5.59 -22.68
N GLN A 91 -9.73 4.58 -22.29
CA GLN A 91 -10.57 3.81 -23.21
C GLN A 91 -11.84 4.56 -23.64
N CYS A 92 -12.13 5.69 -23.02
CA CYS A 92 -13.29 6.50 -23.34
C CYS A 92 -13.00 7.36 -24.58
N GLU A 93 -13.04 6.76 -25.77
CA GLU A 93 -12.89 7.49 -27.04
C GLU A 93 -14.05 8.46 -27.30
N LYS A 94 -15.21 8.24 -26.65
CA LYS A 94 -16.41 9.08 -26.74
C LYS A 94 -16.99 9.34 -25.36
N PRO A 95 -17.56 10.54 -25.11
CA PRO A 95 -18.21 10.87 -23.84
C PRO A 95 -19.29 9.85 -23.45
N ASP A 96 -20.07 9.39 -24.43
CA ASP A 96 -21.22 8.50 -24.19
C ASP A 96 -20.82 7.10 -23.69
N SER A 97 -19.59 6.62 -23.94
CA SER A 97 -19.11 5.34 -23.41
C SER A 97 -18.45 5.45 -22.02
N THR A 98 -18.27 6.69 -21.52
CA THR A 98 -17.55 6.93 -20.26
C THR A 98 -18.34 6.42 -19.05
N GLY A 99 -19.66 6.64 -19.04
CA GLY A 99 -20.54 6.16 -17.98
C GLY A 99 -20.49 4.63 -17.85
N ASP A 100 -20.72 3.92 -18.96
CA ASP A 100 -20.74 2.45 -18.99
C ASP A 100 -19.40 1.83 -18.54
N ILE A 101 -18.27 2.40 -18.99
CA ILE A 101 -16.94 1.92 -18.61
C ILE A 101 -16.69 2.13 -17.10
N LEU A 102 -17.06 3.29 -16.56
CA LEU A 102 -16.89 3.58 -15.14
C LEU A 102 -17.85 2.78 -14.25
N GLU A 103 -19.05 2.45 -14.72
CA GLU A 103 -19.98 1.55 -14.02
C GLU A 103 -19.46 0.10 -13.94
N ILE A 104 -18.89 -0.42 -15.04
CA ILE A 104 -18.22 -1.72 -15.05
C ILE A 104 -17.04 -1.71 -14.06
N LEU A 105 -16.21 -0.67 -14.09
CA LEU A 105 -15.10 -0.53 -13.16
C LEU A 105 -15.58 -0.45 -11.71
N SER A 106 -16.62 0.32 -11.41
CA SER A 106 -17.22 0.43 -10.08
C SER A 106 -17.68 -0.94 -9.57
N SER A 107 -18.30 -1.75 -10.44
CA SER A 107 -18.74 -3.12 -10.10
C SER A 107 -17.56 -4.04 -9.78
N ASN A 108 -16.48 -3.98 -10.56
CA ASN A 108 -15.26 -4.74 -10.31
C ASN A 108 -14.58 -4.33 -8.99
N LEU A 109 -14.56 -3.03 -8.68
CA LEU A 109 -14.00 -2.52 -7.42
C LEU A 109 -14.84 -2.92 -6.21
N LYS A 110 -16.18 -3.00 -6.34
CA LYS A 110 -17.04 -3.53 -5.27
C LYS A 110 -16.73 -4.99 -4.96
N ALA A 111 -16.48 -5.81 -5.98
CA ALA A 111 -16.09 -7.21 -5.80
C ALA A 111 -14.72 -7.33 -5.08
N ASP A 112 -13.71 -6.57 -5.54
CA ASP A 112 -12.39 -6.49 -4.88
C ASP A 112 -12.51 -6.02 -3.41
N HIS A 113 -13.40 -5.05 -3.15
CA HIS A 113 -13.63 -4.53 -1.81
C HIS A 113 -14.33 -5.55 -0.91
N GLN A 114 -15.31 -6.29 -1.43
CA GLN A 114 -16.00 -7.34 -0.68
C GLN A 114 -15.02 -8.43 -0.21
N GLU A 115 -14.07 -8.82 -1.07
CA GLU A 115 -13.02 -9.77 -0.69
C GLU A 115 -12.16 -9.26 0.49
N THR A 116 -11.90 -7.96 0.54
CA THR A 116 -11.20 -7.32 1.68
C THR A 116 -12.03 -7.41 2.97
N VAL A 117 -13.34 -7.18 2.87
CA VAL A 117 -14.28 -7.27 4.00
C VAL A 117 -14.34 -8.71 4.52
N ASP A 118 -14.41 -9.68 3.61
CA ASP A 118 -14.47 -11.10 3.95
C ASP A 118 -13.18 -11.55 4.66
N LEU A 119 -12.01 -11.10 4.18
CA LEU A 119 -10.73 -11.34 4.85
C LEU A 119 -10.70 -10.73 6.26
N ASN A 120 -11.17 -9.50 6.43
CA ASN A 120 -11.22 -8.84 7.74
C ASN A 120 -12.18 -9.52 8.73
N ALA A 121 -13.18 -10.26 8.24
CA ALA A 121 -14.13 -11.00 9.06
C ALA A 121 -13.58 -12.34 9.60
N GLN A 122 -12.42 -12.80 9.11
CA GLN A 122 -11.79 -14.04 9.56
C GLN A 122 -11.14 -13.92 10.94
N THR A 123 -10.77 -15.06 11.52
CA THR A 123 -9.94 -15.11 12.73
C THR A 123 -8.51 -14.68 12.40
N LEU A 124 -8.17 -13.45 12.76
CA LEU A 124 -6.88 -12.80 12.45
C LEU A 124 -6.12 -12.41 13.72
N SER A 125 -4.79 -12.30 13.62
CA SER A 125 -4.01 -11.61 14.65
C SER A 125 -4.41 -10.12 14.76
N HIS A 126 -4.06 -9.47 15.87
CA HIS A 126 -4.37 -8.04 16.07
C HIS A 126 -3.75 -7.15 14.98
N ILE A 127 -2.53 -7.48 14.53
CA ILE A 127 -1.82 -6.73 13.49
C ILE A 127 -2.53 -6.92 12.14
N GLU A 128 -2.88 -8.16 11.78
CA GLU A 128 -3.60 -8.46 10.54
C GLU A 128 -4.99 -7.83 10.52
N ARG A 129 -5.72 -7.86 11.64
CA ARG A 129 -7.03 -7.18 11.74
C ARG A 129 -6.91 -5.68 11.47
N LYS A 130 -5.90 -5.00 12.04
CA LYS A 130 -5.66 -3.57 11.76
C LYS A 130 -5.32 -3.32 10.29
N LYS A 131 -4.51 -4.19 9.70
CA LYS A 131 -4.14 -4.15 8.29
C LYS A 131 -5.36 -4.24 7.38
N TYR A 132 -6.19 -5.27 7.54
CA TYR A 132 -7.40 -5.44 6.71
C TYR A 132 -8.47 -4.39 6.99
N ALA A 133 -8.64 -3.95 8.25
CA ALA A 133 -9.51 -2.82 8.55
C ALA A 133 -9.08 -1.53 7.82
N SER A 134 -7.77 -1.28 7.74
CA SER A 134 -7.24 -0.13 6.99
C SER A 134 -7.53 -0.24 5.50
N LEU A 135 -7.43 -1.44 4.92
CA LEU A 135 -7.82 -1.70 3.54
C LEU A 135 -9.32 -1.51 3.30
N VAL A 136 -10.17 -1.94 4.23
CA VAL A 136 -11.63 -1.73 4.13
C VAL A 136 -11.92 -0.23 4.05
N VAL A 137 -11.34 0.58 4.93
CA VAL A 137 -11.53 2.04 4.91
C VAL A 137 -11.02 2.63 3.59
N ALA A 138 -9.86 2.21 3.10
CA ALA A 138 -9.33 2.67 1.81
C ALA A 138 -10.24 2.28 0.63
N GLY A 139 -10.80 1.07 0.62
CA GLY A 139 -11.72 0.61 -0.42
C GLY A 139 -13.04 1.40 -0.42
N LEU A 140 -13.58 1.74 0.75
CA LEU A 140 -14.76 2.61 0.85
C LEU A 140 -14.50 3.98 0.22
N ALA A 141 -13.34 4.58 0.49
CA ALA A 141 -12.95 5.86 -0.12
C ALA A 141 -12.82 5.76 -1.65
N GLN A 142 -12.24 4.67 -2.16
CA GLN A 142 -12.15 4.44 -3.61
C GLN A 142 -13.53 4.28 -4.27
N LEU A 143 -14.46 3.58 -3.62
CA LEU A 143 -15.83 3.42 -4.10
C LEU A 143 -16.60 4.74 -4.10
N ASP A 144 -16.37 5.61 -3.11
CA ASP A 144 -16.95 6.96 -3.05
C ASP A 144 -16.43 7.86 -4.18
N ILE A 145 -15.12 7.82 -4.45
CA ILE A 145 -14.52 8.50 -5.60
C ILE A 145 -15.15 8.00 -6.91
N MET A 146 -15.29 6.69 -7.09
CA MET A 146 -15.96 6.12 -8.27
C MET A 146 -17.42 6.55 -8.38
N GLY A 147 -18.16 6.57 -7.26
CA GLY A 147 -19.54 7.05 -7.24
C GLY A 147 -19.66 8.53 -7.61
N THR A 148 -18.60 9.33 -7.42
CA THR A 148 -18.51 10.71 -7.90
C THR A 148 -18.16 10.77 -9.38
N LEU A 149 -17.24 9.92 -9.87
CA LEU A 149 -16.84 9.89 -11.28
C LEU A 149 -17.95 9.39 -12.23
N VAL A 150 -18.86 8.55 -11.74
CA VAL A 150 -19.99 8.00 -12.52
C VAL A 150 -21.16 9.00 -12.67
N LYS A 151 -21.27 10.02 -11.81
CA LYS A 151 -22.36 11.00 -11.82
C LYS A 151 -22.08 12.17 -12.75
#